data_AF-A0A6C0H0Y3-F1
#
_entry.id   AF-A0A6C0H0Y3-F1
#
_cell.length_a   1.000
_cell.length_b   1.000
_cell.length_c   1.000
_cell.angle_alpha   90.00
_cell.angle_beta   90.00
_cell.angle_gamma   90.00
#
_symmetry.space_group_name_H-M   'P 1'
#
loop_
_entity.id
_entity.type
_entity.pdbx_description
1 polymer ?
#
loop_
_entity_poly.entity_id
_entity_poly.type
_entity_poly.pdbx_seq_one_letter_code
_entity_poly.pdbx_strand_id
1 'polypeptide(L)'
;MPKNSKDNLYKNEQLEVKNKLLEILKITQEKNYFTLYELDNDIETQNLILALEGDCEKYFACGEWTFFRYKKDKKGCDRPYLILIRNILSAMDVQYINKPMSHVIDNIKTSTTKYFIIL
;
A
#
# COMPACT_ATOMS: atom_id res chain seq x y z
N MET A 1 -34.42 -3.79 -4.26
CA MET A 1 -33.43 -3.11 -5.15
C MET A 1 -32.08 -3.76 -4.90
N PRO A 2 -31.36 -4.29 -5.91
CA PRO A 2 -29.99 -4.73 -5.68
C PRO A 2 -29.16 -3.51 -5.27
N LYS A 3 -28.52 -3.60 -4.10
CA LYS A 3 -27.64 -2.55 -3.59
C LYS A 3 -26.36 -2.62 -4.41
N ASN A 4 -26.16 -1.69 -5.35
CA ASN A 4 -24.90 -1.60 -6.08
C ASN A 4 -23.78 -1.34 -5.06
N SER A 5 -22.88 -2.31 -4.87
CA SER A 5 -21.67 -2.11 -4.08
C SER A 5 -20.76 -1.10 -4.78
N LYS A 6 -19.97 -0.34 -4.01
CA LYS A 6 -18.96 0.57 -4.57
C LYS A 6 -18.06 -0.15 -5.58
N ASP A 7 -17.77 -1.42 -5.32
CA ASP A 7 -16.95 -2.29 -6.18
C ASP A 7 -17.53 -2.52 -7.57
N ASN A 8 -18.83 -2.31 -7.79
CA ASN A 8 -19.40 -2.34 -9.14
C ASN A 8 -19.50 -0.97 -9.79
N LEU A 9 -19.52 0.11 -9.02
CA LEU A 9 -19.68 1.47 -9.51
C LEU A 9 -18.35 2.13 -9.87
N TYR A 10 -17.29 1.83 -9.13
CA TYR A 10 -16.01 2.55 -9.20
C TYR A 10 -14.85 1.66 -9.68
N LYS A 11 -15.12 0.59 -10.44
CA LYS A 11 -14.08 -0.37 -10.87
C LYS A 11 -12.89 0.31 -11.56
N ASN A 12 -13.17 1.30 -12.40
CA ASN A 12 -12.12 2.00 -13.15
C ASN A 12 -11.28 2.87 -12.23
N GLU A 13 -11.91 3.62 -11.34
CA GLU A 13 -11.23 4.49 -10.38
C GLU A 13 -10.45 3.67 -9.34
N GLN A 14 -10.98 2.53 -8.91
CA GLN A 14 -10.27 1.58 -8.06
C GLN A 14 -9.01 1.03 -8.77
N LEU A 15 -9.12 0.70 -10.06
CA LEU A 15 -7.98 0.31 -10.88
C LEU A 15 -6.96 1.44 -11.06
N GLU A 16 -7.41 2.69 -11.23
CA GLU A 16 -6.54 3.86 -11.28
C GLU A 16 -5.78 4.06 -9.97
N VAL A 17 -6.45 3.93 -8.81
CA VAL A 17 -5.80 3.98 -7.49
C VAL A 17 -4.73 2.89 -7.36
N LYS A 18 -5.05 1.66 -7.78
CA LYS A 18 -4.07 0.56 -7.82
C LYS A 18 -2.86 0.92 -8.69
N ASN A 19 -3.09 1.44 -9.89
CA ASN A 19 -2.02 1.77 -10.82
C ASN A 19 -1.13 2.91 -10.31
N LYS A 20 -1.74 3.97 -9.75
CA LYS A 20 -1.00 5.05 -9.06
C LYS A 20 -0.14 4.51 -7.93
N LEU A 21 -0.69 3.60 -7.12
CA LEU A 21 0.07 2.96 -6.04
C LEU A 21 1.29 2.19 -6.57
N LEU A 22 1.11 1.37 -7.61
CA LEU A 22 2.20 0.61 -8.22
C LEU A 22 3.25 1.53 -8.84
N GLU A 23 2.84 2.63 -9.46
CA GLU A 23 3.74 3.66 -10.01
C GLU A 23 4.56 4.34 -8.92
N ILE A 24 3.94 4.76 -7.82
CA ILE A 24 4.64 5.35 -6.66
C ILE A 24 5.66 4.37 -6.10
N LEU A 25 5.31 3.09 -5.99
CA LEU A 25 6.20 2.02 -5.54
C LEU A 25 7.24 1.61 -6.59
N LYS A 26 7.22 2.22 -7.79
CA LYS A 26 8.09 1.92 -8.93
C LYS A 26 8.06 0.42 -9.30
N ILE A 27 6.87 -0.17 -9.20
CA ILE A 27 6.61 -1.57 -9.52
C ILE A 27 6.41 -1.72 -11.03
N THR A 28 7.29 -2.49 -11.65
CA THR A 28 7.26 -2.79 -13.09
C THR A 28 7.36 -4.30 -13.32
N GLN A 29 7.26 -4.73 -14.57
CA GLN A 29 7.51 -6.14 -14.94
C GLN A 29 8.94 -6.58 -14.59
N GLU A 30 9.91 -5.67 -14.64
CA GLU A 30 11.31 -5.94 -14.34
C GLU A 30 11.63 -5.84 -12.83
N LYS A 31 10.93 -4.95 -12.11
CA LYS A 31 11.04 -4.77 -10.66
C LYS A 31 9.66 -4.90 -10.01
N ASN A 32 9.28 -6.13 -9.69
CA ASN A 32 7.99 -6.42 -9.04
C ASN A 32 8.05 -6.37 -7.50
N TYR A 33 8.99 -5.63 -6.90
CA TYR A 33 9.16 -5.61 -5.46
C TYR A 33 9.55 -4.22 -4.93
N PHE A 34 9.29 -4.02 -3.64
CA PHE A 34 9.86 -2.91 -2.87
C PHE A 34 10.43 -3.45 -1.55
N THR A 35 11.36 -2.72 -0.93
CA THR A 35 11.84 -3.05 0.41
C THR A 35 11.29 -2.08 1.45
N LEU A 36 11.08 -2.58 2.65
CA LEU A 36 10.63 -1.76 3.77
C LEU A 36 11.66 -0.68 4.09
N TYR A 37 12.94 -1.01 4.00
CA TYR A 37 14.03 -0.06 4.20
C TYR A 37 13.97 1.12 3.22
N GLU A 38 13.84 0.88 1.91
CA GLU A 38 13.68 1.97 0.93
C GLU A 38 12.47 2.84 1.28
N LEU A 39 11.36 2.20 1.65
CA LEU A 39 10.13 2.90 1.98
C LEU A 39 10.21 3.71 3.27
N ASP A 40 10.79 3.16 4.34
CA ASP A 40 10.99 3.81 5.64
C ASP A 40 11.90 5.05 5.51
N ASN A 41 12.79 5.09 4.51
CA ASN A 41 13.74 6.20 4.28
C ASN A 41 13.32 7.20 3.18
N ASP A 42 12.22 6.95 2.46
CA ASP A 42 11.72 7.83 1.40
C ASP A 42 10.43 8.55 1.82
N ILE A 43 10.61 9.72 2.45
CA ILE A 43 9.50 10.53 2.96
C ILE A 43 8.57 11.01 1.83
N GLU A 44 9.11 11.30 0.64
CA GLU A 44 8.32 11.74 -0.51
C GLU A 44 7.37 10.62 -0.95
N THR A 45 7.91 9.42 -1.16
CA THR A 45 7.12 8.24 -1.49
C THR A 45 6.08 7.93 -0.42
N GLN A 46 6.43 8.03 0.87
CA GLN A 46 5.47 7.85 1.97
C GLN A 46 4.29 8.83 1.86
N ASN A 47 4.57 10.11 1.63
CA ASN A 47 3.53 11.14 1.52
C ASN A 47 2.63 10.93 0.30
N LEU A 48 3.21 10.52 -0.85
CA LEU A 48 2.44 10.21 -2.06
C LEU A 48 1.48 9.04 -1.83
N ILE A 49 1.91 8.00 -1.12
CA ILE A 49 1.05 6.86 -0.76
C ILE A 49 -0.08 7.32 0.16
N LEU A 50 0.22 8.11 1.19
CA LEU A 50 -0.78 8.63 2.12
C LEU A 50 -1.78 9.57 1.43
N ALA A 51 -1.37 10.29 0.40
CA ALA A 51 -2.26 11.14 -0.38
C ALA A 51 -3.35 10.35 -1.16
N LEU A 52 -3.16 9.04 -1.37
CA LEU A 52 -4.19 8.17 -1.95
C LEU A 52 -5.37 7.92 -1.01
N GLU A 53 -5.27 8.32 0.27
CA GLU A 53 -6.32 8.16 1.26
C GLU A 53 -7.68 8.68 0.77
N GLY A 54 -7.72 9.91 0.23
CA GLY A 54 -8.98 10.54 -0.20
C GLY A 54 -9.64 9.79 -1.35
N ASP A 55 -8.85 9.30 -2.31
CA ASP A 55 -9.34 8.44 -3.38
C ASP A 55 -9.85 7.10 -2.81
N CYS A 56 -9.17 6.55 -1.80
CA CYS A 56 -9.60 5.33 -1.12
C CYS A 56 -10.96 5.48 -0.42
N GLU A 57 -11.17 6.56 0.35
CA GLU A 57 -12.45 6.83 1.01
C GLU A 57 -13.60 6.99 0.01
N LYS A 58 -13.30 7.61 -1.13
CA LYS A 58 -14.28 7.85 -2.17
C LYS A 58 -14.67 6.55 -2.87
N TYR A 59 -13.71 5.79 -3.37
CA TYR A 59 -13.96 4.69 -4.31
C TYR A 59 -14.07 3.31 -3.67
N PHE A 60 -13.58 3.11 -2.44
CA PHE A 60 -13.60 1.81 -1.76
C PHE A 60 -14.58 1.77 -0.60
N ALA A 61 -15.00 0.57 -0.23
CA ALA A 61 -15.68 0.29 1.04
C ALA A 61 -14.63 0.13 2.15
N CYS A 62 -14.04 1.23 2.60
CA CYS A 62 -12.84 1.22 3.44
C CYS A 62 -13.08 1.29 4.96
N GLY A 63 -14.34 1.24 5.42
CA GLY A 63 -14.69 1.41 6.85
C GLY A 63 -14.02 0.40 7.79
N GLU A 64 -13.75 -0.81 7.30
CA GLU A 64 -13.06 -1.87 8.04
C GLU A 64 -11.56 -1.98 7.75
N TRP A 65 -11.01 -1.10 6.93
CA TRP A 65 -9.57 -1.10 6.67
C TRP A 65 -8.84 -0.63 7.92
N THR A 66 -7.77 -1.35 8.28
CA THR A 66 -6.97 -1.06 9.48
C THR A 66 -6.44 0.36 9.51
N PHE A 67 -6.12 0.93 8.34
CA PHE A 67 -5.65 2.32 8.20
C PHE A 67 -6.70 3.32 8.73
N PHE A 68 -7.93 3.23 8.23
CA PHE A 68 -9.02 4.13 8.61
C PHE A 68 -9.48 3.92 10.05
N ARG A 69 -9.43 2.68 10.56
CA ARG A 69 -9.70 2.40 11.98
C ARG A 69 -8.68 3.06 12.90
N TYR A 70 -7.38 2.98 12.60
CA TYR A 70 -6.35 3.66 13.41
C TYR A 70 -6.48 5.18 13.37
N LYS A 71 -6.76 5.74 12.19
CA LYS A 71 -7.01 7.18 12.05
C LYS A 71 -8.23 7.63 12.86
N LYS A 72 -9.35 6.91 12.76
CA LYS A 72 -10.59 7.19 13.50
C LYS A 72 -10.39 7.12 15.02
N ASP A 73 -9.68 6.10 15.48
CA ASP A 73 -9.40 5.88 16.90
C ASP A 73 -8.30 6.80 17.45
N LYS A 74 -7.69 7.65 16.60
CA LYS A 74 -6.52 8.49 16.93
C LYS A 74 -5.37 7.70 17.56
N LYS A 75 -5.22 6.43 17.16
CA LYS A 75 -4.14 5.57 17.64
C LYS A 75 -2.88 5.86 16.83
N GLY A 76 -1.74 5.91 17.52
CA GLY A 76 -0.44 5.95 16.86
C GLY A 76 -0.25 4.74 15.96
N CYS A 77 0.31 4.96 14.78
CA CYS A 77 0.63 3.91 13.82
C CYS A 77 2.02 4.19 13.26
N ASP A 78 2.97 3.28 13.49
CA ASP A 78 4.37 3.49 13.12
C ASP A 78 4.60 3.56 11.60
N ARG A 79 3.78 2.86 10.80
CA ARG A 79 3.92 2.77 9.34
C ARG A 79 2.58 2.89 8.62
N PRO A 80 1.94 4.07 8.65
CA PRO A 80 0.60 4.24 8.09
C PRO A 80 0.59 4.00 6.57
N TYR A 81 1.65 4.39 5.85
CA TYR A 81 1.81 4.11 4.43
C TYR A 81 1.81 2.60 4.12
N LEU A 82 2.50 1.78 4.92
CA LEU A 82 2.58 0.34 4.70
C LEU A 82 1.22 -0.33 4.92
N ILE A 83 0.48 0.13 5.92
CA ILE A 83 -0.88 -0.37 6.17
C ILE A 83 -1.81 0.01 5.01
N LEU A 84 -1.70 1.24 4.49
CA LEU A 84 -2.49 1.67 3.35
C LEU A 84 -2.19 0.86 2.09
N ILE A 85 -0.90 0.62 1.77
CA ILE A 85 -0.49 -0.27 0.68
C ILE A 85 -1.18 -1.63 0.79
N ARG A 86 -1.07 -2.28 1.96
CA ARG A 86 -1.64 -3.62 2.19
C ARG A 86 -3.15 -3.64 2.02
N ASN A 87 -3.85 -2.61 2.49
CA ASN A 87 -5.31 -2.52 2.34
C ASN A 87 -5.72 -2.32 0.88
N ILE A 88 -5.03 -1.45 0.13
CA ILE A 88 -5.31 -1.25 -1.31
C ILE A 88 -5.06 -2.55 -2.09
N LEU A 89 -3.91 -3.20 -1.86
CA LEU A 89 -3.59 -4.47 -2.53
C LEU A 89 -4.65 -5.53 -2.22
N SER A 90 -5.04 -5.67 -0.95
CA SER A 90 -6.07 -6.63 -0.53
C SER A 90 -7.44 -6.33 -1.15
N ALA A 91 -7.82 -5.06 -1.28
CA ALA A 91 -9.11 -4.69 -1.86
C ALA A 91 -9.17 -4.88 -3.38
N MET A 92 -8.01 -4.95 -4.02
CA MET A 92 -7.85 -5.18 -5.46
C MET A 92 -7.46 -6.64 -5.77
N ASP A 93 -7.57 -7.53 -4.78
CA ASP A 93 -7.19 -8.95 -4.88
C ASP A 93 -5.75 -9.20 -5.34
N VAL A 94 -4.85 -8.23 -5.12
CA VAL A 94 -3.43 -8.34 -5.47
C VAL A 94 -2.67 -9.07 -4.37
N GLN A 95 -2.06 -10.19 -4.74
CA GLN A 95 -1.27 -11.01 -3.83
C GLN A 95 0.17 -10.49 -3.73
N TYR A 96 0.80 -10.69 -2.58
CA TYR A 96 2.21 -10.37 -2.38
C TYR A 96 2.88 -11.34 -1.39
N ILE A 97 4.19 -11.52 -1.54
CA ILE A 97 5.02 -12.37 -0.67
C ILE A 97 6.02 -11.47 0.04
N ASN A 98 6.12 -11.59 1.36
CA ASN A 98 7.18 -10.94 2.13
C ASN A 98 8.32 -11.93 2.43
N LYS A 99 9.57 -11.46 2.34
CA LYS A 99 10.76 -12.24 2.70
C LYS A 99 11.76 -11.34 3.42
N PRO A 100 12.48 -11.85 4.44
CA PRO A 100 13.60 -11.11 5.01
C PRO A 100 14.72 -10.98 3.96
N MET A 101 15.40 -9.84 3.96
CA MET A 101 16.54 -9.55 3.12
C MET A 101 17.62 -8.88 3.97
N SER A 102 18.82 -9.45 3.96
CA SER A 102 19.98 -8.79 4.55
C SER A 102 20.50 -7.71 3.61
N HIS A 103 20.90 -6.58 4.18
CA HIS A 103 21.60 -5.51 3.49
C HIS A 103 22.65 -4.94 4.45
N VAL A 104 23.71 -4.38 3.90
CA VAL A 104 24.77 -3.76 4.68
C VAL A 104 24.60 -2.25 4.55
N ILE A 105 24.41 -1.58 5.67
CA ILE A 105 24.37 -0.12 5.78
C ILE A 105 25.46 0.27 6.75
N ASP A 106 26.37 1.17 6.36
CA ASP A 106 27.45 1.66 7.21
C ASP A 106 28.26 0.53 7.87
N ASN A 107 28.60 -0.52 7.10
CA ASN A 107 29.26 -1.75 7.55
C ASN A 107 28.52 -2.59 8.60
N ILE A 108 27.28 -2.24 8.93
CA ILE A 108 26.40 -3.02 9.81
C ILE A 108 25.44 -3.83 8.94
N LYS A 109 25.39 -5.14 9.19
CA LYS A 109 24.45 -6.03 8.52
C LYS A 109 23.07 -5.89 9.18
N THR A 110 22.14 -5.30 8.45
CA THR A 110 20.76 -5.07 8.90
C THR A 110 19.79 -5.93 8.09
N SER A 111 18.69 -6.35 8.70
CA SER A 111 17.62 -7.09 8.04
C SER A 111 16.45 -6.15 7.69
N THR A 112 15.95 -6.23 6.47
CA THR A 112 14.74 -5.55 6.00
C THR A 112 13.74 -6.57 5.49
N THR A 113 12.47 -6.19 5.39
CA THR A 113 11.47 -7.00 4.70
C THR A 113 11.36 -6.57 3.25
N LYS A 114 11.50 -7.51 2.33
CA LYS A 114 11.25 -7.33 0.90
C LYS A 114 9.85 -7.83 0.56
N TYR A 115 9.05 -7.00 -0.09
CA TYR A 115 7.69 -7.31 -0.53
C TYR A 115 7.67 -7.52 -2.04
N PHE A 116 7.42 -8.75 -2.49
CA PHE A 116 7.25 -9.11 -3.88
C PHE A 116 5.76 -9.08 -4.24
N ILE A 117 5.39 -8.23 -5.18
CA ILE A 117 4.03 -8.12 -5.70
C ILE A 117 3.84 -9.14 -6.83
N ILE A 118 2.73 -9.88 -6.78
CA ILE A 118 2.34 -10.82 -7.82
C ILE A 118 1.42 -10.06 -8.79
N LEU A 119 1.91 -9.79 -9.99
CA LEU A 119 1.23 -9.08 -11.07
C LEU A 119 0.59 -10.04 -12.07
#